data_AF-A0A1V4QR64-F1
#
_entry.id   AF-A0A1V4QR64-F1
#
_cell.length_a   1.000
_cell.length_b   1.000
_cell.length_c   1.000
_cell.angle_alpha   90.00
_cell.angle_beta   90.00
_cell.angle_gamma   90.00
#
_symmetry.space_group_name_H-M   'P 1'
#
loop_
_entity.id
_entity.type
_entity.pdbx_description
1 polymer ?
#
loop_
_entity_poly.entity_id
_entity_poly.type
_entity_poly.pdbx_seq_one_letter_code
_entity_poly.pdbx_strand_id
1 'polypeptide(L)' 'MCTEEQIMEALARGYGIPFARVSPKIADPRVVDVLPREFLKKHCVLPLFKVRNTLTLAVAEPANVFLLE' A
#
# COMPACT_ATOMS: atom_id res chain seq x y z
N MET A 1 10.12 -0.87 24.88
CA MET A 1 10.58 -1.17 23.50
C MET A 1 9.36 -1.09 22.60
N CYS A 2 9.47 -0.45 21.43
CA CYS A 2 8.35 -0.34 20.48
C CYS A 2 8.39 -1.53 19.51
N THR A 3 7.22 -2.00 19.06
CA THR A 3 7.10 -3.01 18.01
C THR A 3 7.20 -2.38 16.62
N GLU A 4 7.52 -3.16 15.59
CA GLU A 4 7.51 -2.68 14.20
C GLU A 4 6.15 -2.10 13.80
N GLU A 5 5.05 -2.71 14.26
CA GLU A 5 3.70 -2.20 14.03
C GLU A 5 3.48 -0.81 14.64
N GLN A 6 3.96 -0.58 15.86
CA GLN A 6 3.86 0.75 16.49
C GLN A 6 4.67 1.80 15.73
N ILE A 7 5.82 1.41 15.17
CA ILE A 7 6.64 2.29 14.34
C ILE A 7 5.89 2.63 13.04
N MET A 8 5.36 1.63 12.33
CA MET A 8 4.63 1.86 11.07
C MET A 8 3.34 2.65 11.27
N GLU A 9 2.61 2.40 12.35
CA GLU A 9 1.40 3.16 12.68
C GLU A 9 1.74 4.62 13.00
N ALA A 10 2.84 4.89 13.70
CA ALA A 10 3.32 6.25 13.95
C ALA A 10 3.74 6.96 12.66
N LEU A 11 4.43 6.27 11.74
CA LEU A 11 4.78 6.81 10.42
C LEU A 11 3.54 7.14 9.61
N ALA A 12 2.58 6.21 9.50
CA ALA A 12 1.34 6.43 8.78
C ALA A 12 0.58 7.66 9.29
N ARG A 13 0.51 7.83 10.62
CA ARG A 13 -0.02 9.05 11.25
C ARG A 13 0.76 10.31 10.86
N GLY A 14 2.09 10.25 10.87
CA GLY A 14 2.94 11.37 10.46
C GLY A 14 2.75 11.80 9.00
N TYR A 15 2.45 10.85 8.11
CA TYR A 15 2.15 11.10 6.70
C TYR A 15 0.68 11.40 6.41
N GLY A 16 -0.21 11.29 7.40
CA GLY A 16 -1.65 11.52 7.21
C GLY A 16 -2.36 10.43 6.39
N ILE A 17 -1.82 9.21 6.36
CA ILE A 17 -2.39 8.07 5.63
C ILE A 17 -2.91 6.98 6.57
N PRO A 18 -3.87 6.14 6.14
CA PRO A 18 -4.34 5.04 6.95
C PRO A 18 -3.28 3.94 7.09
N PHE A 19 -3.17 3.38 8.30
CA PHE A 19 -2.39 2.17 8.56
C PHE A 19 -3.30 0.94 8.47
N ALA A 20 -2.86 -0.11 7.77
CA ALA A 20 -3.58 -1.38 7.68
C ALA A 20 -2.60 -2.56 7.73
N ARG A 21 -2.98 -3.62 8.45
CA ARG A 21 -2.23 -4.89 8.44
C ARG A 21 -2.57 -5.65 7.16
N VAL A 22 -1.58 -5.81 6.27
CA VAL A 22 -1.75 -6.56 5.03
C VAL A 22 -1.93 -8.04 5.36
N SER A 23 -3.01 -8.64 4.87
CA SER A 23 -3.29 -10.06 4.99
C SER A 23 -3.92 -10.59 3.70
N PRO A 24 -3.87 -11.90 3.43
CA PRO A 24 -4.52 -12.47 2.24
C PRO A 24 -6.02 -12.19 2.15
N LYS A 25 -6.68 -11.85 3.27
CA LYS A 25 -8.12 -11.57 3.31
C LYS A 25 -8.49 -10.18 2.76
N ILE A 26 -7.56 -9.23 2.77
CA ILE A 26 -7.81 -7.84 2.31
C ILE A 26 -7.39 -7.61 0.87
N ALA A 27 -6.52 -8.47 0.31
CA ALA A 27 -6.08 -8.37 -1.07
C ALA A 27 -7.01 -9.16 -2.01
N ASP A 28 -7.68 -8.45 -2.92
CA ASP A 28 -8.46 -9.04 -4.00
C ASP A 28 -7.52 -9.41 -5.16
N PRO A 29 -7.33 -10.70 -5.48
CA PRO A 29 -6.41 -11.13 -6.53
C PRO A 29 -6.80 -10.57 -7.91
N ARG A 30 -8.07 -10.20 -8.12
CA ARG A 30 -8.56 -9.65 -9.39
C ARG A 30 -8.03 -8.25 -9.68
N VAL A 31 -7.54 -7.53 -8.67
CA VAL A 31 -7.01 -6.17 -8.84
C VAL A 31 -5.50 -6.11 -9.10
N VAL A 32 -4.80 -7.24 -8.95
CA VAL A 32 -3.34 -7.30 -9.15
C VAL A 32 -2.97 -6.97 -10.59
N ASP A 33 -3.77 -7.39 -11.56
CA ASP A 33 -3.53 -7.14 -12.98
C ASP A 33 -3.99 -5.75 -13.46
N VAL A 34 -4.47 -4.88 -12.56
CA VAL A 34 -4.85 -3.49 -12.88
C VAL A 34 -3.61 -2.63 -13.17
N LEU A 35 -2.45 -3.01 -12.62
CA LEU A 35 -1.18 -2.32 -12.83
C LEU A 35 -0.15 -3.28 -13.43
N PRO A 36 0.80 -2.79 -14.26
CA PRO A 36 1.87 -3.62 -14.79
C PRO A 36 2.70 -4.26 -13.67
N ARG A 37 3.04 -5.54 -13.82
CA ARG A 37 3.85 -6.28 -12.81
C ARG A 37 5.19 -5.63 -12.51
N GLU A 38 5.82 -5.01 -13.52
CA GLU A 38 7.08 -4.29 -13.33
C GLU A 38 6.90 -3.07 -12.41
N PHE A 39 5.79 -2.35 -12.53
CA PHE A 39 5.46 -1.22 -11.65
C PHE A 39 5.29 -1.70 -10.20
N LEU A 40 4.51 -2.76 -9.99
CA LEU A 40 4.29 -3.34 -8.66
C LEU A 40 5.62 -3.71 -7.97
N LYS A 41 6.52 -4.35 -8.71
CA LYS A 41 7.83 -4.77 -8.21
C LYS A 41 8.78 -3.59 -7.98
N LYS A 42 8.86 -2.66 -8.94
CA LYS A 42 9.78 -1.52 -8.89
C LYS A 42 9.45 -0.59 -7.72
N HIS A 43 8.16 -0.36 -7.47
CA HIS A 43 7.71 0.58 -6.45
C HIS A 43 7.31 -0.09 -5.13
N CYS A 44 7.47 -1.43 -5.01
CA CYS A 44 7.08 -2.20 -3.84
C CYS A 44 5.65 -1.88 -3.37
N VAL A 45 4.70 -1.90 -4.30
CA VAL A 45 3.28 -1.64 -4.03
C VAL A 45 2.42 -2.86 -4.29
N LEU A 46 1.36 -3.00 -3.50
CA LEU A 46 0.40 -4.09 -3.60
C LEU A 46 -1.02 -3.54 -3.72
N PRO A 47 -1.72 -3.78 -4.84
CA PRO A 47 -3.14 -3.50 -4.95
C PRO A 47 -3.94 -4.33 -3.95
N LEU A 48 -4.76 -3.66 -3.13
CA LEU A 48 -5.62 -4.33 -2.15
C LEU A 48 -7.01 -4.57 -2.74
N PHE A 49 -7.69 -3.51 -3.18
CA PHE A 49 -9.01 -3.61 -3.78
C PHE A 49 -9.31 -2.36 -4.61
N LYS A 50 -10.31 -2.48 -5.49
CA LYS A 50 -10.80 -1.39 -6.33
C LYS A 50 -12.29 -1.19 -6.06
N VAL A 51 -12.66 0.02 -5.63
CA VAL A 51 -14.06 0.41 -5.45
C VAL A 51 -14.36 1.51 -6.45
N ARG A 52 -15.24 1.21 -7.42
CA ARG A 52 -15.57 2.12 -8.53
C ARG A 52 -14.30 2.53 -9.30
N ASN A 53 -13.92 3.80 -9.22
CA ASN A 53 -12.74 4.35 -9.89
C ASN A 53 -11.57 4.64 -8.94
N THR A 54 -11.64 4.13 -7.71
CA THR A 54 -10.60 4.30 -6.69
C THR A 54 -9.90 2.97 -6.46
N LEU A 55 -8.60 2.93 -6.72
CA LEU A 55 -7.73 1.79 -6.43
C LEU A 55 -7.01 2.04 -5.10
N THR A 56 -7.18 1.14 -4.14
CA THR A 56 -6.45 1.19 -2.87
C THR A 56 -5.18 0.36 -2.98
N LEU A 57 -4.03 0.98 -2.68
CA LEU A 57 -2.72 0.38 -2.73
C LEU A 57 -2.10 0.34 -1.33
N ALA A 58 -1.48 -0.77 -0.96
CA ALA A 58 -0.51 -0.82 0.12
C ALA A 58 0.86 -0.43 -0.43
N VAL A 59 1.54 0.46 0.28
CA VAL A 59 2.85 1.00 -0.10
C VAL A 59 3.84 0.72 1.03
N ALA A 60 5.05 0.29 0.69
CA ALA A 60 6.11 0.08 1.67
C ALA A 60 6.69 1.42 2.18
N GLU A 61 6.79 2.41 1.30
CA GLU A 61 7.30 3.74 1.62
C GLU A 61 6.33 4.82 1.11
N PRO A 62 5.49 5.41 1.97
CA PRO A 62 4.50 6.39 1.56
C PRO A 62 5.09 7.75 1.15
N ALA A 63 6.32 8.08 1.56
CA ALA A 63 7.01 9.30 1.13
C ALA A 63 7.66 9.17 -0.26
N ASN A 64 7.55 8.01 -0.91
CA ASN A 64 8.12 7.79 -2.23
C ASN A 64 7.33 8.57 -3.29
N VAL A 65 7.72 9.84 -3.50
CA VAL A 65 7.13 10.75 -4.49
C VAL A 65 7.11 10.18 -5.92
N PHE A 66 8.03 9.27 -6.25
CA PHE A 66 8.05 8.58 -7.55
C PHE A 66 6.87 7.62 -7.76
N LEU A 67 6.01 7.43 -6.76
CA LEU A 67 4.72 6.72 -6.92
C LEU A 67 3.66 7.55 -7.66
N LEU A 68 3.82 8.87 -7.68
CA LEU A 68 2.85 9.81 -8.26
C LEU A 68 3.22 10.29 -9.66
N GLU A 69 4.39 9.91 -10.17
CA GLU A 69 4.89 10.27 -11.51
C GLU A 69 4.47 9.28 -12.60
#